data_AF-A0A1I3HKM1-F1
#
_entry.id   AF-A0A1I3HKM1-F1
#
_cell.length_a   1.000
_cell.length_b   1.000
_cell.length_c   1.000
_cell.angle_alpha   90.00
_cell.angle_beta   90.00
_cell.angle_gamma   90.00
#
_symmetry.space_group_name_H-M   'P 1'
#
loop_
_entity.id
_entity.type
_entity.pdbx_description
1 polymer ?
#
loop_
_entity_poly.entity_id
_entity_poly.type
_entity_poly.pdbx_seq_one_letter_code
_entity_poly.pdbx_strand_id
1 'polypeptide(L)'
;MFPLLESISTVMKAGYEAQLAAMVQITRTAVDGMEKAINLNLSTAKASLDASLNSSQQMMSATTPQEWLLLRSAQVRPTVDSALHYGHHMADIVSCTQAEIAGVAAAHVANASRKIKAA
;
A
#
# COMPACT_ATOMS: atom_id res chain seq x y z
N MET A 1 26.63 25.67 37.41
CA MET A 1 25.93 24.70 36.55
C MET A 1 26.56 24.77 35.17
N PHE A 2 26.79 23.65 34.47
CA PHE A 2 27.48 23.59 33.18
C PHE A 2 26.45 23.54 32.03
N PRO A 3 26.00 24.68 31.50
CA PRO A 3 24.92 24.74 30.49
C PRO A 3 25.25 23.95 29.21
N LEU A 4 26.54 23.79 28.90
CA LEU A 4 27.02 23.00 27.76
C LEU A 4 26.74 21.50 27.93
N LEU A 5 26.87 20.96 29.15
CA LEU A 5 26.60 19.54 29.40
C LEU A 5 25.11 19.22 29.31
N GLU A 6 24.28 20.19 29.72
CA GLU A 6 22.82 20.10 29.73
C GLU A 6 22.24 20.21 28.31
N SER A 7 22.84 21.03 27.44
CA SER A 7 22.46 21.11 26.02
C SER A 7 22.83 19.84 25.26
N ILE A 8 24.04 19.30 25.47
CA ILE A 8 24.49 18.05 24.84
C ILE A 8 23.59 16.88 25.23
N SER A 9 23.27 16.75 26.52
CA SER A 9 22.35 15.71 27.01
C SER A 9 20.95 15.81 26.36
N THR A 10 20.44 17.04 26.23
CA THR A 10 19.13 17.30 25.59
C THR A 10 19.15 16.94 24.10
N VAL A 11 20.21 17.30 23.38
CA VAL A 11 20.39 16.95 21.95
C VAL A 11 20.49 15.43 21.76
N MET A 12 21.24 14.74 22.63
CA MET A 12 21.37 13.28 22.60
C MET A 12 20.03 12.56 22.82
N LYS A 13 19.28 12.96 23.84
CA LYS A 13 17.94 12.41 24.11
C LYS A 13 17.00 12.66 22.92
N ALA A 14 16.99 13.88 22.40
CA ALA A 14 16.15 14.28 21.28
C ALA A 14 16.51 13.55 19.96
N GLY A 15 17.77 13.11 19.79
CA GLY A 15 18.21 12.28 18.68
C GLY A 15 17.73 10.83 18.81
N TYR A 16 17.80 10.26 20.02
CA TYR A 16 17.33 8.91 20.30
C TYR A 16 15.81 8.78 20.11
N GLU A 17 15.04 9.75 20.65
CA GLU A 17 13.59 9.83 20.44
C GLU A 17 13.24 9.98 18.95
N ALA A 18 14.01 10.77 18.19
CA ALA A 18 13.78 10.93 16.76
C ALA A 18 14.04 9.65 15.95
N GLN A 19 15.03 8.83 16.35
CA GLN A 19 15.27 7.52 15.73
C GLN A 19 14.13 6.55 16.03
N LEU A 20 13.71 6.46 17.29
CA LEU A 20 12.57 5.62 17.69
C LEU A 20 11.29 6.04 16.96
N ALA A 21 11.01 7.34 16.88
CA ALA A 21 9.87 7.87 16.16
C ALA A 21 9.92 7.51 14.66
N ALA A 22 11.10 7.62 14.02
CA ALA A 22 11.27 7.24 12.62
C ALA A 22 11.01 5.74 12.42
N MET A 23 11.55 4.87 13.28
CA MET A 23 11.32 3.42 13.20
C MET A 23 9.84 3.06 13.38
N VAL A 24 9.16 3.68 14.36
CA VAL A 24 7.72 3.46 14.56
C VAL A 24 6.92 3.87 13.33
N GLN A 25 7.25 5.01 12.70
CA GLN A 25 6.55 5.46 11.50
C GLN A 25 6.80 4.53 10.30
N ILE A 26 8.05 4.08 10.08
CA ILE A 26 8.36 3.12 9.03
C ILE A 26 7.58 1.82 9.23
N THR A 27 7.55 1.29 10.46
CA THR A 27 6.78 0.08 10.78
C THR A 27 5.28 0.28 10.53
N ARG A 28 4.73 1.44 10.91
CA ARG A 28 3.31 1.76 10.66
C ARG A 28 3.00 1.82 9.16
N THR A 29 3.81 2.53 8.38
CA THR A 29 3.67 2.60 6.92
C THR A 29 3.77 1.21 6.29
N ALA A 30 4.68 0.34 6.76
CA ALA A 30 4.79 -1.02 6.25
C ALA A 30 3.54 -1.88 6.56
N VAL A 31 2.99 -1.76 7.78
CA VAL A 31 1.75 -2.46 8.17
C VAL A 31 0.56 -1.94 7.37
N ASP A 32 0.43 -0.64 7.17
CA ASP A 32 -0.64 -0.04 6.36
C ASP A 32 -0.55 -0.48 4.88
N GLY A 33 0.66 -0.52 4.31
CA GLY A 33 0.89 -1.08 2.98
C GLY A 33 0.47 -2.55 2.87
N MET A 34 0.75 -3.36 3.90
CA MET A 34 0.32 -4.75 3.97
C MET A 34 -1.21 -4.88 4.07
N GLU A 35 -1.85 -4.06 4.91
CA GLU A 35 -3.30 -4.03 5.05
C GLU A 35 -3.98 -3.70 3.71
N LYS A 36 -3.48 -2.68 3.00
CA LYS A 36 -3.94 -2.30 1.67
C LYS A 36 -3.80 -3.46 0.67
N ALA A 37 -2.68 -4.17 0.68
CA ALA A 37 -2.46 -5.33 -0.19
C ALA A 37 -3.41 -6.50 0.13
N ILE A 38 -3.66 -6.78 1.42
CA ILE A 38 -4.62 -7.81 1.84
C ILE A 38 -6.04 -7.43 1.41
N ASN A 39 -6.43 -6.17 1.63
CA ASN A 39 -7.74 -5.66 1.23
C ASN A 39 -7.94 -5.74 -0.30
N LEU A 40 -6.91 -5.40 -1.08
CA LEU A 40 -6.93 -5.57 -2.54
C LEU A 40 -7.18 -7.04 -2.92
N ASN A 41 -6.41 -7.97 -2.36
CA ASN A 41 -6.56 -9.40 -2.64
C ASN A 41 -7.96 -9.92 -2.29
N LEU A 42 -8.49 -9.55 -1.12
CA LEU A 42 -9.81 -9.97 -0.69
C LEU A 42 -10.91 -9.41 -1.59
N SER A 43 -10.81 -8.13 -1.96
CA SER A 43 -11.74 -7.47 -2.88
C SER A 43 -11.71 -8.13 -4.27
N THR A 44 -10.51 -8.41 -4.80
CA THR A 44 -10.34 -9.08 -6.10
C THR A 44 -10.86 -10.51 -6.07
N ALA A 45 -10.61 -11.26 -4.99
CA ALA A 45 -11.13 -12.61 -4.83
C ALA A 45 -12.66 -12.60 -4.79
N LYS A 46 -13.26 -11.69 -4.00
CA LYS A 46 -14.71 -11.51 -3.94
C LYS A 46 -15.30 -11.18 -5.31
N ALA A 47 -14.74 -10.19 -6.00
CA ALA A 47 -15.18 -9.81 -7.34
C ALA A 47 -15.07 -10.98 -8.34
N SER A 48 -14.01 -11.79 -8.24
CA SER A 48 -13.83 -12.96 -9.10
C SER A 48 -14.87 -14.05 -8.83
N LEU A 49 -15.25 -14.25 -7.56
CA LEU A 49 -16.33 -15.18 -7.19
C LEU A 49 -17.68 -14.69 -7.72
N ASP A 50 -18.01 -13.41 -7.52
CA ASP A 50 -19.25 -12.81 -8.02
C ASP A 50 -19.33 -12.88 -9.55
N ALA A 51 -18.23 -12.59 -10.25
CA ALA A 51 -18.13 -12.73 -11.70
C ALA A 51 -18.33 -14.18 -12.16
N SER A 52 -17.75 -15.16 -11.44
CA SER A 52 -17.89 -16.59 -11.75
C SER A 52 -19.32 -17.09 -11.57
N LEU A 53 -20.01 -16.65 -10.51
CA LEU A 53 -21.42 -16.99 -10.27
C LEU A 53 -22.32 -16.40 -11.36
N ASN A 54 -22.13 -15.13 -11.71
CA ASN A 54 -22.87 -14.48 -12.79
C ASN A 54 -22.59 -15.14 -14.15
N SER A 55 -21.33 -15.46 -14.44
CA SER A 55 -20.92 -16.19 -15.65
C SER A 55 -21.62 -17.55 -15.76
N SER A 56 -21.65 -18.31 -14.67
CA SER A 56 -22.31 -19.61 -14.61
C SER A 56 -23.82 -19.49 -14.88
N GLN A 57 -24.50 -18.51 -14.29
CA GLN A 57 -25.94 -18.27 -14.52
C GLN A 57 -26.22 -17.88 -15.98
N GLN A 58 -25.39 -17.01 -16.57
CA GLN A 58 -25.52 -16.61 -17.97
C GLN A 58 -25.31 -17.80 -18.91
N MET A 59 -24.29 -18.62 -18.66
CA MET A 59 -24.03 -19.83 -19.45
C MET A 59 -25.17 -20.86 -19.34
N MET A 60 -25.80 -21.01 -18.17
CA MET A 60 -26.97 -21.87 -17.98
C MET A 60 -28.23 -21.36 -18.68
N SER A 61 -28.29 -20.06 -18.99
CA SER A 61 -29.41 -19.44 -19.70
C SER A 61 -29.27 -19.54 -21.23
N ALA A 62 -28.09 -19.96 -21.73
CA ALA A 62 -27.84 -20.11 -23.15
C ALA A 62 -28.65 -21.28 -23.72
N THR A 63 -29.38 -21.02 -24.80
CA THR A 63 -30.26 -22.01 -25.43
C THR A 63 -29.63 -22.67 -26.66
N THR A 64 -28.54 -22.08 -27.18
CA THR A 64 -27.84 -22.59 -28.38
C THR A 64 -26.32 -22.63 -28.19
N PRO A 65 -25.60 -23.51 -28.91
CA PRO A 65 -24.14 -23.53 -28.90
C PRO A 65 -23.49 -22.21 -29.37
N GLN A 66 -24.14 -21.48 -30.29
CA GLN A 66 -23.67 -20.19 -30.79
C GLN A 66 -23.74 -19.11 -29.69
N GLU A 67 -24.84 -19.06 -28.95
CA GLU A 67 -25.03 -18.15 -27.82
C GLU A 67 -24.01 -18.44 -26.71
N TRP A 68 -23.74 -19.71 -26.44
CA TRP A 68 -22.71 -20.11 -25.48
C TRP A 68 -21.30 -19.63 -25.88
N LEU A 69 -20.93 -19.74 -27.16
CA LEU A 69 -19.63 -19.29 -27.66
C LEU A 69 -19.48 -17.77 -27.56
N LEU A 70 -20.55 -17.01 -27.83
CA LEU A 70 -20.60 -15.56 -27.67
C LEU A 70 -20.46 -15.15 -26.20
N LEU A 71 -21.15 -15.83 -25.28
CA LEU A 71 -21.01 -15.57 -23.84
C LEU A 71 -19.59 -15.86 -23.35
N ARG A 72 -18.97 -16.95 -23.84
CA ARG A 72 -17.59 -17.29 -23.50
C ARG A 72 -16.58 -16.25 -24.00
N SER A 73 -16.74 -15.73 -25.22
CA SER A 73 -15.83 -14.71 -25.76
C SER A 73 -15.98 -13.38 -25.02
N ALA A 74 -17.20 -13.02 -24.59
CA ALA A 74 -17.47 -11.82 -23.81
C ALA A 74 -16.78 -11.81 -22.43
N GLN A 75 -16.44 -12.97 -21.87
CA GLN A 75 -15.80 -13.12 -20.56
C GLN A 75 -14.28 -12.82 -20.57
N VAL A 76 -13.64 -12.83 -21.76
CA VAL A 76 -12.19 -12.64 -21.87
C VAL A 76 -11.77 -11.21 -21.49
N ARG A 77 -12.50 -10.22 -21.99
CA ARG A 77 -12.16 -8.80 -21.77
C ARG A 77 -12.24 -8.38 -20.29
N PRO A 78 -13.32 -8.65 -19.53
CA PRO A 78 -13.38 -8.35 -18.11
C PRO A 78 -12.25 -8.98 -17.29
N THR A 79 -11.82 -10.18 -17.67
CA THR A 79 -10.72 -10.89 -16.98
C THR A 79 -9.38 -10.18 -17.18
N VAL A 80 -9.09 -9.75 -18.41
CA VAL A 80 -7.86 -9.00 -18.72
C VAL A 80 -7.87 -7.64 -18.01
N ASP A 81 -8.98 -6.91 -18.08
CA ASP A 81 -9.11 -5.60 -17.42
C ASP A 81 -8.95 -5.73 -15.89
N SER A 82 -9.51 -6.78 -15.28
CA SER A 82 -9.37 -7.05 -13.85
C SER A 82 -7.92 -7.37 -13.45
N ALA A 83 -7.20 -8.13 -14.27
CA ALA A 83 -5.79 -8.46 -14.01
C ALA A 83 -4.88 -7.23 -14.11
N LEU A 84 -5.09 -6.39 -15.14
CA LEU A 84 -4.35 -5.13 -15.29
C LEU A 84 -4.62 -4.18 -14.13
N HIS A 85 -5.89 -4.06 -13.72
CA HIS A 85 -6.29 -3.23 -12.59
C HIS A 85 -5.64 -3.70 -11.28
N TYR A 86 -5.67 -5.00 -10.99
CA TYR A 86 -4.97 -5.56 -9.83
C TYR A 86 -3.47 -5.25 -9.86
N GLY A 87 -2.81 -5.43 -11.01
CA GLY A 87 -1.39 -5.16 -11.19
C GLY A 87 -1.04 -3.69 -10.93
N HIS A 88 -1.79 -2.75 -11.50
CA HIS A 88 -1.60 -1.33 -11.25
C HIS A 88 -1.83 -0.97 -9.78
N HIS A 89 -2.91 -1.44 -9.16
CA HIS A 89 -3.19 -1.17 -7.76
C HIS A 89 -2.10 -1.72 -6.83
N MET A 90 -1.57 -2.90 -7.11
CA MET A 90 -0.46 -3.45 -6.32
C MET A 90 0.81 -2.62 -6.49
N ALA A 91 1.12 -2.19 -7.72
CA ALA A 91 2.26 -1.31 -7.99
C ALA A 91 2.12 0.03 -7.25
N ASP A 92 0.92 0.61 -7.24
CA ASP A 92 0.62 1.85 -6.53
C ASP A 92 0.80 1.69 -5.01
N ILE A 93 0.32 0.59 -4.42
CA ILE A 93 0.53 0.30 -2.99
C ILE A 93 2.02 0.28 -2.65
N VAL A 94 2.82 -0.44 -3.44
CA VAL A 94 4.27 -0.54 -3.24
C VAL A 94 4.94 0.83 -3.38
N SER A 95 4.61 1.56 -4.44
CA SER A 95 5.18 2.88 -4.73
C SER A 95 4.86 3.89 -3.62
N CYS A 96 3.60 3.97 -3.19
CA CYS A 96 3.18 4.85 -2.10
C CYS A 96 3.87 4.49 -0.78
N THR A 97 3.96 3.20 -0.45
CA THR A 97 4.64 2.73 0.77
C THR A 97 6.12 3.12 0.75
N GLN A 98 6.80 2.95 -0.39
CA GLN A 98 8.19 3.37 -0.55
C GLN A 98 8.36 4.90 -0.42
N ALA A 99 7.47 5.67 -1.04
CA ALA A 99 7.49 7.13 -0.98
C ALA A 99 7.29 7.64 0.46
N GLU A 100 6.39 7.05 1.22
CA GLU A 100 6.17 7.39 2.64
C GLU A 100 7.41 7.10 3.49
N ILE A 101 8.05 5.93 3.31
CA ILE A 101 9.29 5.58 4.02
C ILE A 101 10.42 6.57 3.67
N ALA A 102 10.58 6.91 2.40
CA ALA A 102 11.56 7.92 1.96
C ALA A 102 11.26 9.30 2.58
N GLY A 103 9.97 9.66 2.68
CA GLY A 103 9.51 10.87 3.35
C GLY A 103 9.88 10.91 4.83
N VAL A 104 9.74 9.80 5.56
CA VAL A 104 10.17 9.69 6.97
C VAL A 104 11.67 9.91 7.11
N ALA A 105 12.48 9.34 6.22
CA ALA A 105 13.93 9.54 6.21
C ALA A 105 14.31 11.01 5.96
N ALA A 106 13.69 11.65 4.96
CA ALA A 106 13.91 13.07 4.66
C ALA A 106 13.51 13.97 5.83
N ALA A 107 12.37 13.69 6.47
CA ALA A 107 11.90 14.42 7.64
C ALA A 107 12.83 14.26 8.85
N HIS A 108 13.40 13.06 9.06
CA HIS A 108 14.35 12.81 10.12
C HIS A 108 15.62 13.68 9.96
N VAL A 109 16.20 13.73 8.76
CA VAL A 109 17.37 14.56 8.45
C VAL A 109 17.07 16.06 8.62
N ALA A 110 15.93 16.52 8.13
CA ALA A 110 15.51 17.91 8.28
C ALA A 110 15.30 18.31 9.75
N ASN A 111 14.74 17.41 10.56
CA ASN A 111 14.55 17.61 12.00
C ASN A 111 15.87 17.65 12.76
N ALA A 112 16.79 16.72 12.47
CA ALA A 112 18.13 16.71 13.07
C ALA A 112 18.88 18.01 12.76
N SER A 113 18.86 18.45 11.49
CA SER A 113 19.50 19.68 11.05
C SER A 113 18.94 20.93 11.73
N ARG A 114 17.62 21.00 11.94
CA ARG A 114 16.99 22.11 12.69
C ARG A 114 17.40 22.14 14.15
N LYS A 115 17.43 20.98 14.82
CA LYS A 115 17.80 20.90 16.25
C LYS A 115 19.26 21.31 16.47
N ILE A 116 20.17 20.96 15.57
CA ILE A 116 21.58 21.40 15.63
C ILE A 116 21.72 22.91 15.46
N LYS A 117 20.93 23.54 14.56
CA LYS A 117 20.96 25.01 14.38
C LYS A 117 20.34 25.78 15.55
N ALA A 118 19.50 25.13 16.36
CA ALA A 118 18.81 25.73 17.50
C ALA A 118 19.52 25.50 18.84
N ALA A 119 20.56 24.65 18.86
CA ALA A 119 21.42 24.37 20.01
C ALA A 119 22.67 25.25 19.99
#